data_AF-A0A212K4S4-F1
#
_entry.id   AF-A0A212K4S4-F1
#
_cell.length_a   1.000
_cell.length_b   1.000
_cell.length_c   1.000
_cell.angle_alpha   90.00
_cell.angle_beta   90.00
_cell.angle_gamma   90.00
#
_symmetry.space_group_name_H-M   'P 1'
#
loop_
_entity.id
_entity.type
_entity.pdbx_description
1 polymer ?
#
loop_
_entity_poly.entity_id
_entity_poly.type
_entity_poly.pdbx_seq_one_letter_code
_entity_poly.pdbx_strand_id
1 'polypeptide(L)'
;MKLRRLACILLLALLILPAPARADVVVPGQKPPRNEQSEAFIKLYADSITAWDTAYDHAFDGVEELVLWRYPNSGQVTGTVDTGWFENGESLSNNFSDCYRDDQGRFWGYIGYIYGRRMSWVCLTDPSNADLPADPIVTEMVNKEVAAMLWRENLVPIFLVASIVTATGVLLYVFWYRKKRAK
;
A
#
# COMPACT_ATOMS: atom_id res chain seq x y z
N MET A 1 15.72 -39.40 -13.70
CA MET A 1 14.53 -38.64 -13.26
C MET A 1 13.85 -38.11 -14.53
N LYS A 2 12.60 -38.48 -14.84
CA LYS A 2 12.01 -38.16 -16.17
C LYS A 2 11.70 -36.67 -16.28
N LEU A 3 12.16 -36.03 -17.36
CA LEU A 3 12.00 -34.60 -17.72
C LEU A 3 10.58 -34.06 -17.49
N ARG A 4 9.57 -34.89 -17.72
CA ARG A 4 8.14 -34.58 -17.50
C ARG A 4 7.77 -34.23 -16.05
N ARG A 5 8.53 -34.73 -15.07
CA ARG A 5 8.26 -34.46 -13.64
C ARG A 5 8.87 -33.17 -13.14
N LEU A 6 10.02 -32.78 -13.70
CA LEU A 6 10.59 -31.44 -13.49
C LEU A 6 9.67 -30.36 -14.08
N ALA A 7 9.09 -30.62 -15.26
CA ALA A 7 8.12 -29.71 -15.88
C ALA A 7 6.84 -29.51 -15.03
N CYS A 8 6.28 -30.57 -14.45
CA CYS A 8 5.10 -30.46 -13.57
C CYS A 8 5.39 -29.71 -12.27
N ILE A 9 6.56 -29.89 -11.66
CA ILE A 9 6.95 -29.17 -10.44
C ILE A 9 7.22 -27.70 -10.75
N LEU A 10 7.84 -27.38 -11.89
CA LEU A 10 8.00 -26.00 -12.35
C LEU A 10 6.64 -25.33 -12.61
N LEU A 11 5.69 -26.04 -13.26
CA LEU A 11 4.34 -25.54 -13.54
C LEU A 11 3.53 -25.29 -12.26
N LEU A 12 3.67 -26.16 -11.24
CA LEU A 12 3.05 -25.94 -9.93
C LEU A 12 3.71 -24.79 -9.15
N ALA A 13 5.03 -24.61 -9.26
CA ALA A 13 5.73 -23.46 -8.67
C ALA A 13 5.35 -22.13 -9.37
N LEU A 14 5.13 -22.15 -10.69
CA LEU A 14 4.65 -21.00 -11.47
C LEU A 14 3.20 -20.60 -11.14
N LEU A 15 2.36 -21.55 -10.68
CA LEU A 15 0.99 -21.27 -10.22
C LEU A 15 0.93 -20.70 -8.79
N ILE A 16 2.03 -20.76 -8.04
CA ILE A 16 2.15 -20.23 -6.66
C ILE A 16 2.89 -18.89 -6.65
N LEU A 17 3.40 -18.41 -7.80
CA LEU A 17 3.90 -17.05 -7.89
C LEU A 17 2.78 -16.08 -7.51
N PRO A 18 3.02 -15.13 -6.59
CA PRO A 18 2.09 -14.04 -6.37
C PRO A 18 1.85 -13.32 -7.70
N ALA A 19 0.74 -12.59 -7.78
CA ALA A 19 0.21 -12.07 -9.03
C ALA A 19 0.86 -10.79 -9.60
N PRO A 20 2.02 -10.21 -9.20
CA PRO A 20 2.39 -8.90 -9.72
C PRO A 20 2.97 -8.96 -11.15
N ALA A 21 2.88 -10.08 -11.86
CA ALA A 21 3.34 -10.21 -13.24
C ALA A 21 2.25 -9.93 -14.31
N ARG A 22 1.05 -9.47 -13.94
CA ARG A 22 -0.01 -9.05 -14.90
C ARG A 22 -0.29 -7.56 -14.78
N ALA A 23 0.64 -6.74 -15.27
CA ALA A 23 0.57 -5.28 -15.13
C ALA A 23 -0.44 -4.56 -16.06
N ASP A 24 -1.13 -5.24 -16.98
CA ASP A 24 -1.88 -4.55 -18.05
C ASP A 24 -3.36 -4.96 -18.24
N VAL A 25 -3.96 -5.67 -17.28
CA VAL A 25 -5.41 -5.93 -17.32
C VAL A 25 -6.09 -5.17 -16.19
N VAL A 26 -6.64 -4.00 -16.52
CA VAL A 26 -7.59 -3.31 -15.64
C VAL A 26 -8.87 -4.13 -15.61
N VAL A 27 -8.98 -5.05 -14.65
CA VAL A 27 -10.20 -5.82 -14.43
C VAL A 27 -11.26 -4.89 -13.84
N PRO A 28 -12.49 -4.83 -14.41
CA PRO A 28 -13.58 -4.07 -13.81
C PRO A 28 -13.79 -4.48 -12.34
N GLY A 29 -13.69 -3.52 -11.42
CA GLY A 29 -13.78 -3.76 -9.98
C GLY A 29 -12.45 -3.99 -9.25
N GLN A 30 -11.30 -3.94 -9.93
CA GLN A 30 -10.00 -3.93 -9.26
C GLN A 30 -9.85 -2.64 -8.45
N LYS A 31 -9.69 -2.76 -7.13
CA LYS A 31 -9.37 -1.61 -6.27
C LYS A 31 -8.07 -0.98 -6.77
N PRO A 32 -7.95 0.36 -6.77
CA PRO A 32 -6.69 0.99 -7.09
C PRO A 32 -5.54 0.45 -6.25
N PRO A 33 -4.30 0.55 -6.76
CA PRO A 33 -3.12 0.06 -6.05
C PRO A 33 -3.11 0.66 -4.64
N ARG A 34 -2.80 -0.21 -3.69
CA ARG A 34 -2.58 0.16 -2.29
C ARG A 34 -1.39 1.10 -2.23
N ASN A 35 -1.42 2.03 -1.28
CA ASN A 35 -0.26 2.87 -0.97
C ASN A 35 0.32 2.38 0.36
N GLU A 36 1.23 1.41 0.29
CA GLU A 36 1.84 0.80 1.48
C GLU A 36 2.63 1.84 2.30
N GLN A 37 3.17 2.87 1.64
CA GLN A 37 3.91 3.93 2.30
C GLN A 37 3.00 4.82 3.16
N SER A 38 1.78 5.13 2.71
CA SER A 38 0.80 5.83 3.56
C SER A 38 0.35 4.98 4.74
N GLU A 39 0.20 3.66 4.57
CA GLU A 39 -0.16 2.79 5.69
C GLU A 39 0.95 2.71 6.74
N ALA A 40 2.18 2.55 6.28
CA ALA A 40 3.36 2.57 7.13
C ALA A 40 3.46 3.92 7.87
N PHE A 41 3.19 5.03 7.18
CA PHE A 41 3.15 6.36 7.80
C PHE A 41 2.08 6.44 8.90
N ILE A 42 0.83 6.11 8.60
CA ILE A 42 -0.26 6.13 9.59
C ILE A 42 0.09 5.28 10.81
N LYS A 43 0.69 4.12 10.60
CA LYS A 43 1.10 3.23 11.68
C LYS A 43 2.22 3.83 12.54
N LEU A 44 3.22 4.44 11.93
CA LEU A 44 4.35 5.07 12.65
C LEU A 44 3.90 6.28 13.47
N TYR A 45 2.98 7.06 12.94
CA TYR A 45 2.53 8.33 13.52
C TYR A 45 1.14 8.23 14.16
N ALA A 46 0.65 7.03 14.46
CA ALA A 46 -0.70 6.79 14.96
C ALA A 46 -1.05 7.64 16.18
N ASP A 47 -0.10 7.80 17.12
CA ASP A 47 -0.28 8.61 18.33
C ASP A 47 -0.32 10.12 18.06
N SER A 48 0.11 10.55 16.86
CA SER A 48 0.09 11.95 16.41
C SER A 48 -1.04 12.24 15.42
N ILE A 49 -1.85 11.24 15.06
CA ILE A 49 -3.04 11.44 14.25
C ILE A 49 -4.14 12.06 15.10
N THR A 50 -4.73 13.14 14.59
CA THR A 50 -5.82 13.86 15.25
C THR A 50 -7.06 13.88 14.37
N ALA A 51 -8.19 14.24 14.98
CA ALA A 51 -9.40 14.59 14.24
C ALA A 51 -9.19 15.87 13.41
N TRP A 52 -10.16 16.14 12.54
CA TRP A 52 -10.27 17.39 11.78
C TRP A 52 -10.21 18.63 12.68
N ASP A 53 -9.52 19.66 12.19
CA ASP A 53 -9.44 20.98 12.82
C ASP A 53 -10.24 21.99 11.98
N THR A 54 -11.30 22.55 12.55
CA THR A 54 -12.21 23.50 11.88
C THR A 54 -11.52 24.78 11.45
N ALA A 55 -10.32 25.08 11.96
CA ALA A 55 -9.49 26.16 11.44
C ALA A 55 -9.17 26.00 9.93
N TYR A 56 -9.30 24.80 9.38
CA TYR A 56 -9.03 24.47 7.98
C TYR A 56 -10.31 24.29 7.13
N ASP A 57 -11.49 24.68 7.63
CA ASP A 57 -12.74 24.62 6.86
C ASP A 57 -12.71 25.45 5.57
N HIS A 58 -11.84 26.47 5.54
CA HIS A 58 -11.62 27.38 4.40
C HIS A 58 -10.31 27.08 3.65
N ALA A 59 -9.68 25.93 3.89
CA ALA A 59 -8.37 25.62 3.31
C ALA A 59 -8.37 25.62 1.78
N PHE A 60 -9.53 25.44 1.13
CA PHE A 60 -9.65 25.36 -0.33
C PHE A 60 -10.17 26.65 -0.98
N ASP A 61 -10.42 27.71 -0.19
CA ASP A 61 -10.95 28.97 -0.72
C ASP A 61 -9.98 29.58 -1.75
N GLY A 62 -10.43 29.72 -2.99
CA GLY A 62 -9.61 30.25 -4.09
C GLY A 62 -8.55 29.29 -4.65
N VAL A 63 -8.63 28.00 -4.29
CA VAL A 63 -7.76 26.93 -4.80
C VAL A 63 -8.55 26.14 -5.84
N GLU A 64 -8.03 26.02 -7.07
CA GLU A 64 -8.67 25.23 -8.14
C GLU A 64 -8.25 23.76 -8.10
N GLU A 65 -6.96 23.50 -7.86
CA GLU A 65 -6.41 22.14 -7.79
C GLU A 65 -5.66 21.89 -6.48
N LEU A 66 -5.95 20.76 -5.84
CA LEU A 66 -5.23 20.24 -4.69
C LEU A 66 -4.14 19.28 -5.13
N VAL A 67 -2.98 19.35 -4.47
CA VAL A 67 -1.90 18.39 -4.65
C VAL A 67 -2.08 17.21 -3.71
N LEU A 68 -2.07 16.00 -4.30
CA LEU A 68 -2.16 14.74 -3.58
C LEU A 68 -0.77 14.17 -3.35
N TRP A 69 -0.40 14.04 -2.08
CA TRP A 69 0.88 13.52 -1.62
C TRP A 69 0.78 12.05 -1.23
N ARG A 70 1.89 11.33 -1.36
CA ARG A 70 1.93 9.91 -0.99
C ARG A 70 1.80 9.71 0.52
N TYR A 71 2.45 10.57 1.29
CA TYR A 71 2.32 10.74 2.74
C TYR A 71 2.95 12.10 3.11
N PRO A 72 2.70 12.65 4.31
CA PRO A 72 3.28 13.92 4.76
C PRO A 72 4.81 13.91 4.67
N ASN A 73 5.40 14.99 4.15
CA ASN A 73 6.86 15.13 3.96
C ASN A 73 7.52 14.05 3.08
N SER A 74 6.77 13.41 2.20
CA SER A 74 7.30 12.41 1.26
C SER A 74 8.14 12.99 0.13
N GLY A 75 7.94 14.26 -0.23
CA GLY A 75 8.45 14.83 -1.49
C GLY A 75 7.90 14.13 -2.74
N GLN A 76 6.84 13.33 -2.62
CA GLN A 76 6.27 12.53 -3.69
C GLN A 76 4.81 12.88 -3.93
N VAL A 77 4.58 13.68 -4.96
CA VAL A 77 3.25 13.94 -5.50
C VAL A 77 2.75 12.69 -6.23
N THR A 78 1.54 12.27 -5.89
CA THR A 78 0.83 11.17 -6.56
C THR A 78 -0.06 11.70 -7.68
N GLY A 79 -0.59 12.91 -7.57
CA GLY A 79 -1.34 13.61 -8.61
C GLY A 79 -1.98 14.89 -8.09
N THR A 80 -2.90 15.45 -8.86
CA THR A 80 -3.74 16.59 -8.46
C THR A 80 -5.23 16.23 -8.55
N VAL A 81 -6.07 17.02 -7.89
CA VAL A 81 -7.54 16.90 -7.95
C VAL A 81 -8.19 18.27 -7.92
N ASP A 82 -9.23 18.44 -8.73
CA ASP A 82 -10.07 19.64 -8.75
C ASP A 82 -10.85 19.79 -7.42
N THR A 83 -10.86 20.99 -6.85
CA THR A 83 -11.53 21.29 -5.58
C THR A 83 -13.05 21.18 -5.65
N GLY A 84 -13.64 21.37 -6.84
CA GLY A 84 -15.07 21.21 -7.09
C GLY A 84 -15.62 19.82 -6.74
N TRP A 85 -14.74 18.81 -6.62
CA TRP A 85 -15.13 17.50 -6.08
C TRP A 85 -15.65 17.58 -4.64
N PHE A 86 -15.03 18.43 -3.82
CA PHE A 86 -15.38 18.63 -2.41
C PHE A 86 -16.57 19.59 -2.23
N GLU A 87 -16.90 20.38 -3.25
CA GLU A 87 -17.96 21.40 -3.19
C GLU A 87 -19.38 20.83 -3.29
N ASN A 88 -19.55 19.53 -3.56
CA ASN A 88 -20.86 18.88 -3.75
C ASN A 88 -21.73 18.72 -2.48
N GLY A 89 -21.52 19.57 -1.46
CA GLY A 89 -22.44 19.75 -0.33
C GLY A 89 -22.06 19.03 0.96
N GLU A 90 -20.88 18.43 1.04
CA GLU A 90 -20.35 17.83 2.27
C GLU A 90 -19.25 18.70 2.88
N SER A 91 -19.24 18.85 4.21
CA SER A 91 -18.14 19.54 4.91
C SER A 91 -16.81 18.84 4.58
N LEU A 92 -15.72 19.59 4.44
CA LEU A 92 -14.38 19.04 4.27
C LEU A 92 -14.06 17.99 5.32
N SER A 93 -14.51 18.19 6.56
CA SER A 93 -14.37 17.24 7.66
C SER A 93 -14.90 15.82 7.37
N ASN A 94 -15.88 15.65 6.47
CA ASN A 94 -16.38 14.33 6.07
C ASN A 94 -15.41 13.59 5.13
N ASN A 95 -14.59 14.34 4.40
CA ASN A 95 -13.64 13.79 3.43
C ASN A 95 -12.29 13.44 4.06
N PHE A 96 -12.00 13.99 5.25
CA PHE A 96 -10.73 13.84 5.95
C PHE A 96 -10.93 13.18 7.32
N SER A 97 -10.73 11.85 7.38
CA SER A 97 -10.91 11.08 8.61
C SER A 97 -9.77 11.26 9.61
N ASP A 98 -8.56 11.46 9.09
CA ASP A 98 -7.32 11.47 9.88
C ASP A 98 -6.52 12.70 9.49
N CYS A 99 -6.04 13.44 10.48
CA CYS A 99 -5.21 14.61 10.27
C CYS A 99 -3.87 14.46 10.97
N TYR A 100 -2.86 15.13 10.44
CA TYR A 100 -1.49 15.09 10.97
C TYR A 100 -0.87 16.48 10.91
N ARG A 101 -0.19 16.91 11.98
CA ARG A 101 0.62 18.11 11.99
C ARG A 101 2.09 17.72 11.98
N ASP A 102 2.84 18.23 11.01
CA ASP A 102 4.27 17.95 10.91
C ASP A 102 5.13 18.90 11.76
N ASP A 103 6.41 18.57 11.85
CA ASP A 103 7.41 19.35 12.61
C ASP A 103 7.63 20.77 12.07
N GLN A 104 7.24 21.03 10.82
CA GLN A 104 7.27 22.37 10.21
C GLN A 104 5.96 23.14 10.43
N GLY A 105 5.02 22.57 11.19
CA GLY A 105 3.73 23.16 11.52
C GLY A 105 2.67 23.00 10.44
N ARG A 106 2.96 22.34 9.31
CA ARG A 106 1.96 22.13 8.25
C ARG A 106 0.96 21.09 8.71
N PHE A 107 -0.30 21.37 8.40
CA PHE A 107 -1.41 20.49 8.68
C PHE A 107 -1.79 19.69 7.43
N TRP A 108 -1.98 18.40 7.61
CA TRP A 108 -2.19 17.43 6.56
C TRP A 108 -3.51 16.70 6.79
N GLY A 109 -4.32 16.57 5.73
CA GLY A 109 -5.54 15.78 5.74
C GLY A 109 -5.37 14.49 4.95
N TYR A 110 -5.78 13.37 5.54
CA TYR A 110 -5.79 12.06 4.90
C TYR A 110 -7.09 11.80 4.16
N ILE A 111 -6.99 11.28 2.92
CA ILE A 111 -8.11 10.86 2.09
C ILE A 111 -7.97 9.37 1.78
N GLY A 112 -8.95 8.58 2.23
CA GLY A 112 -8.97 7.15 1.99
C GLY A 112 -9.10 6.76 0.51
N TYR A 113 -9.88 7.52 -0.26
CA TYR A 113 -10.10 7.29 -1.70
C TYR A 113 -10.50 8.57 -2.43
N ILE A 114 -9.87 8.85 -3.58
CA ILE A 114 -10.28 9.94 -4.48
C ILE A 114 -9.84 9.65 -5.92
N TYR A 115 -10.73 9.76 -6.91
CA TYR A 115 -10.45 9.51 -8.35
C TYR A 115 -9.57 8.28 -8.66
N GLY A 116 -9.88 7.13 -8.05
CA GLY A 116 -9.09 5.92 -8.28
C GLY A 116 -7.69 5.98 -7.67
N ARG A 117 -7.45 6.86 -6.71
CA ARG A 117 -6.27 6.91 -5.84
C ARG A 117 -6.71 6.54 -4.45
N ARG A 118 -5.85 5.84 -3.72
CA ARG A 118 -6.14 5.42 -2.35
C ARG A 118 -5.09 5.97 -1.41
N MET A 119 -5.52 6.28 -0.20
CA MET A 119 -4.64 6.59 0.93
C MET A 119 -3.68 7.72 0.57
N SER A 120 -4.25 8.86 0.17
CA SER A 120 -3.53 10.05 -0.27
C SER A 120 -3.64 11.15 0.78
N TRP A 121 -2.72 12.10 0.75
CA TRP A 121 -2.68 13.19 1.70
C TRP A 121 -2.73 14.55 1.00
N VAL A 122 -3.35 15.53 1.61
CA VAL A 122 -3.37 16.93 1.16
C VAL A 122 -2.72 17.80 2.23
N CYS A 123 -1.81 18.69 1.83
CA CYS A 123 -1.28 19.70 2.74
C CYS A 123 -2.32 20.82 2.87
N LEU A 124 -3.11 20.83 3.94
CA LEU A 124 -4.20 21.80 4.15
C LEU A 124 -3.69 23.21 4.44
N THR A 125 -2.42 23.35 4.84
CA THR A 125 -1.79 24.68 5.03
C THR A 125 -1.35 25.32 3.72
N ASP A 126 -1.05 24.50 2.71
CA ASP A 126 -0.59 24.96 1.39
C ASP A 126 -1.01 23.94 0.30
N PRO A 127 -2.30 23.93 -0.06
CA PRO A 127 -2.93 22.81 -0.79
C PRO A 127 -2.54 22.72 -2.26
N SER A 128 -2.17 23.82 -2.90
CA SER A 128 -1.75 23.86 -4.30
C SER A 128 -0.24 23.68 -4.49
N ASN A 129 0.54 23.62 -3.41
CA ASN A 129 1.99 23.52 -3.50
C ASN A 129 2.41 22.09 -3.85
N ALA A 130 3.08 21.96 -5.00
CA ALA A 130 3.63 20.70 -5.51
C ALA A 130 5.12 20.49 -5.20
N ASP A 131 5.77 21.48 -4.59
CA ASP A 131 7.21 21.57 -4.39
C ASP A 131 7.60 21.47 -2.90
N LEU A 132 6.87 20.67 -2.13
CA LEU A 132 7.25 20.36 -0.75
C LEU A 132 8.42 19.37 -0.71
N PRO A 133 9.50 19.66 0.03
CA PRO A 133 10.67 18.79 0.09
C PRO A 133 10.37 17.49 0.85
N ALA A 134 11.10 16.43 0.50
CA ALA A 134 11.10 15.20 1.29
C ALA A 134 11.86 15.42 2.61
N ASP A 135 11.31 14.91 3.70
CA ASP A 135 12.06 14.73 4.94
C ASP A 135 12.77 13.36 4.90
N PRO A 136 14.12 13.33 4.92
CA PRO A 136 14.88 12.10 4.81
C PRO A 136 14.68 11.16 6.00
N ILE A 137 14.44 11.70 7.20
CA ILE A 137 14.23 10.90 8.42
C ILE A 137 12.87 10.22 8.33
N VAL A 138 11.82 10.97 7.98
CA VAL A 138 10.47 10.42 7.78
C VAL A 138 10.50 9.35 6.69
N THR A 139 11.15 9.64 5.57
CA THR A 139 11.28 8.72 4.42
C THR A 139 11.96 7.42 4.80
N GLU A 140 13.06 7.49 5.57
CA GLU A 140 13.79 6.31 6.04
C GLU A 140 12.92 5.45 6.96
N MET A 141 12.23 6.06 7.93
CA MET A 141 11.36 5.34 8.86
C MET A 141 10.20 4.66 8.15
N VAL A 142 9.53 5.37 7.23
CA VAL A 142 8.44 4.82 6.41
C VAL A 142 8.94 3.62 5.60
N ASN A 143 10.08 3.74 4.92
CA ASN A 143 10.62 2.64 4.11
C ASN A 143 10.99 1.41 4.96
N LYS A 144 11.54 1.61 6.16
CA LYS A 144 11.80 0.51 7.12
C LYS A 144 10.51 -0.17 7.55
N GLU A 145 9.46 0.60 7.85
CA GLU A 145 8.18 0.03 8.26
C GLU A 145 7.47 -0.68 7.10
N VAL A 146 7.54 -0.16 5.86
CA VAL A 146 7.06 -0.87 4.67
C VAL A 146 7.76 -2.22 4.53
N ALA A 147 9.09 -2.28 4.67
CA ALA A 147 9.82 -3.54 4.60
C ALA A 147 9.37 -4.53 5.71
N ALA A 148 9.16 -4.04 6.93
CA ALA A 148 8.67 -4.85 8.03
C ALA A 148 7.23 -5.33 7.81
N MET A 149 6.35 -4.49 7.25
CA MET A 149 4.98 -4.86 6.87
C MET A 149 4.98 -5.96 5.82
N LEU A 150 5.69 -5.77 4.71
CA LEU A 150 5.77 -6.75 3.63
C LEU A 150 6.38 -8.07 4.10
N TRP A 151 7.37 -8.04 5.00
CA TRP A 151 7.89 -9.25 5.62
C TRP A 151 6.78 -10.01 6.37
N ARG A 152 6.06 -9.33 7.28
CA ARG A 152 4.98 -9.93 8.07
C ARG A 152 3.84 -10.48 7.20
N GLU A 153 3.44 -9.75 6.17
CA GLU A 153 2.40 -10.18 5.22
C GLU A 153 2.79 -11.46 4.47
N ASN A 154 4.08 -11.63 4.17
CA ASN A 154 4.58 -12.78 3.42
C ASN A 154 4.94 -14.00 4.30
N LEU A 155 5.04 -13.86 5.63
CA LEU A 155 5.40 -14.98 6.51
C LEU A 155 4.42 -16.17 6.37
N VAL A 156 3.11 -15.90 6.45
CA VAL A 156 2.09 -16.96 6.39
C VAL A 156 2.11 -17.68 5.03
N PRO A 157 2.09 -16.98 3.88
CA PRO A 157 2.28 -17.60 2.57
C PRO A 157 3.57 -18.44 2.48
N ILE A 158 4.70 -17.91 2.97
CA ILE A 158 5.99 -18.63 2.93
C ILE A 158 5.91 -19.94 3.71
N PHE A 159 5.38 -19.92 4.94
CA PHE A 159 5.23 -21.12 5.75
C PHE A 159 4.27 -22.13 5.13
N LEU A 160 3.18 -21.65 4.53
CA LEU A 160 2.21 -22.52 3.86
C LEU A 160 2.84 -23.23 2.65
N VAL A 161 3.58 -22.49 1.81
CA VAL A 161 4.30 -23.06 0.66
C VAL A 161 5.37 -24.05 1.11
N ALA A 162 6.19 -23.69 2.10
CA ALA A 162 7.22 -24.59 2.65
C ALA A 162 6.62 -25.89 3.21
N SER A 163 5.47 -25.79 3.89
CA SER A 163 4.75 -26.94 4.42
C SER A 163 4.23 -27.87 3.32
N ILE A 164 3.64 -27.32 2.26
CA ILE A 164 3.14 -28.09 1.10
C ILE A 164 4.29 -28.79 0.38
N VAL A 165 5.40 -28.08 0.15
CA VAL A 165 6.59 -28.64 -0.51
C VAL A 165 7.17 -29.79 0.32
N THR A 166 7.26 -29.61 1.64
CA THR A 166 7.75 -30.64 2.56
C THR A 166 6.84 -31.86 2.57
N ALA A 167 5.53 -31.69 2.74
CA ALA A 167 4.55 -32.77 2.73
C ALA A 167 4.57 -33.56 1.41
N THR A 168 4.63 -32.84 0.27
CA THR A 168 4.73 -33.44 -1.06
C THR A 168 6.03 -34.23 -1.22
N GLY A 169 7.16 -33.67 -0.78
CA GLY A 169 8.46 -34.35 -0.79
C GLY A 169 8.46 -35.64 0.02
N VAL A 170 7.87 -35.62 1.22
CA VAL A 170 7.72 -36.81 2.09
C VAL A 170 6.85 -37.87 1.42
N LEU A 171 5.69 -37.50 0.86
CA LEU A 171 4.81 -38.44 0.16
C LEU A 171 5.50 -39.10 -1.03
N LEU A 172 6.23 -38.31 -1.84
CA LEU A 172 6.99 -38.83 -2.96
C LEU A 172 8.11 -39.78 -2.50
N TYR A 173 8.84 -39.42 -1.45
CA TYR A 173 9.88 -40.26 -0.86
C TYR A 173 9.31 -41.59 -0.38
N VAL A 174 8.24 -41.57 0.42
CA VAL A 174 7.59 -42.77 0.96
C VAL A 174 7.08 -43.66 -0.17
N PHE A 175 6.41 -43.08 -1.17
CA PHE A 175 5.89 -43.85 -2.32
C PHE A 175 7.01 -44.52 -3.11
N TRP A 176 8.11 -43.80 -3.37
CA TRP A 176 9.26 -44.32 -4.10
C TRP A 176 10.04 -45.37 -3.31
N TYR A 177 10.18 -45.15 -2.00
CA TYR A 177 10.85 -46.07 -1.10
C TYR A 177 10.09 -47.39 -0.97
N ARG A 178 8.77 -47.33 -0.72
CA ARG A 178 7.91 -48.52 -0.64
C ARG A 178 7.88 -49.28 -1.95
N LYS A 179 7.85 -48.58 -3.10
CA LYS A 179 7.91 -49.21 -4.42
C LYS A 179 9.23 -49.94 -4.69
N LYS A 180 10.36 -49.43 -4.19
CA LYS A 180 11.67 -50.11 -4.31
C LYS A 180 11.77 -51.36 -3.46
N ARG A 181 11.13 -51.41 -2.29
CA ARG A 181 11.13 -52.61 -1.42
C ARG A 181 10.10 -53.67 -1.82
N ALA A 182 9.10 -53.31 -2.62
CA ALA A 182 8.08 -54.23 -3.11
C ALA A 182 8.48 -54.96 -4.43
N LYS A 183 9.71 -54.74 -4.90
CA LYS A 183 10.37 -55.48 -5.99
C LYS A 183 11.58 -56.18 -5.42
#